data_AF-A0A401H6B8-F1
#
_entry.id   AF-A0A401H6B8-F1
#
_cell.length_a   1.000
_cell.length_b   1.000
_cell.length_c   1.000
_cell.angle_alpha   90.00
_cell.angle_beta   90.00
_cell.angle_gamma   90.00
#
_symmetry.space_group_name_H-M   'P 1'
#
loop_
_entity.id
_entity.type
_entity.pdbx_description
1 polymer ?
#
loop_
_entity_poly.entity_id
_entity_poly.type
_entity_poly.pdbx_seq_one_letter_code
_entity_poly.pdbx_strand_id
1 'polypeptide(L)'
;MRSEQNRRQYIAHEEYYPTPFTKPLPNVLCIFMEYARQDFPLCFRSVVAESPNLGLWTHPYTFKAPNNTWSLRVLHGVVKQIHTFQWNELVRQGQEQYYESWRDDTRWDASAAGAREELCMRMAAWRSASENVRGNVLGDIYLEWGAKIICCLSKELDVRCKGVSAYDEEHHDGKLPFQRMNMR
;
A
#
# COMPACT_ATOMS: atom_id res chain seq x y z
N MET A 1 -7.96 -17.36 9.23
CA MET A 1 -7.24 -17.42 7.94
C MET A 1 -8.13 -17.76 6.74
N ARG A 2 -8.67 -18.98 6.57
CA ARG A 2 -9.52 -19.31 5.39
C ARG A 2 -10.84 -18.50 5.28
N SER A 3 -11.51 -18.22 6.41
CA SER A 3 -12.75 -17.42 6.42
C SER A 3 -12.53 -15.95 6.04
N GLU A 4 -11.37 -15.41 6.40
CA GLU A 4 -10.99 -14.02 6.14
C GLU A 4 -10.54 -13.80 4.70
N GLN A 5 -9.84 -14.79 4.15
CA GLN A 5 -9.48 -14.85 2.73
C GLN A 5 -10.72 -15.03 1.84
N ASN A 6 -11.68 -15.85 2.25
CA ASN A 6 -12.97 -16.00 1.56
C ASN A 6 -13.84 -14.73 1.67
N ARG A 7 -13.86 -14.05 2.82
CA ARG A 7 -14.55 -12.77 2.99
C ARG A 7 -13.94 -11.67 2.11
N ARG A 8 -12.61 -11.60 2.01
CA ARG A 8 -11.90 -10.67 1.11
C ARG A 8 -12.20 -10.95 -0.36
N GLN A 9 -12.27 -12.22 -0.75
CA GLN A 9 -12.67 -12.64 -2.10
C GLN A 9 -14.12 -12.26 -2.42
N TYR A 10 -15.04 -12.37 -1.46
CA TYR A 10 -16.44 -11.98 -1.63
C TYR A 10 -16.60 -10.47 -1.76
N ILE A 11 -15.93 -9.72 -0.88
CA ILE A 11 -15.96 -8.25 -0.84
C ILE A 11 -15.41 -7.62 -2.13
N ALA A 12 -14.29 -8.13 -2.64
CA ALA A 12 -13.67 -7.57 -3.84
C ALA A 12 -14.37 -7.95 -5.15
N HIS A 13 -15.38 -8.84 -5.12
CA HIS A 13 -16.11 -9.27 -6.31
C HIS A 13 -17.40 -8.47 -6.59
N GLU A 14 -17.92 -7.75 -5.58
CA GLU A 14 -19.21 -7.02 -5.69
C GLU A 14 -19.13 -5.51 -5.38
N GLU A 15 -18.11 -5.01 -4.69
CA GLU A 15 -18.06 -3.61 -4.23
C GLU A 15 -16.87 -2.82 -4.79
N TYR A 16 -17.16 -1.72 -5.49
CA TYR A 16 -16.17 -0.69 -5.79
C TYR A 16 -15.78 0.04 -4.50
N TYR A 17 -14.50 -0.01 -4.15
CA TYR A 17 -13.98 0.73 -3.00
C TYR A 17 -13.52 2.12 -3.47
N PRO A 18 -14.16 3.22 -3.02
CA PRO A 18 -13.64 4.55 -3.32
C PRO A 18 -12.30 4.76 -2.62
N THR A 19 -11.42 5.56 -3.24
CA THR A 19 -10.12 5.90 -2.64
C THR A 19 -10.23 6.43 -1.21
N PRO A 20 -9.41 5.95 -0.26
CA PRO A 20 -9.41 6.48 1.10
C PRO A 20 -8.76 7.89 1.17
N PHE A 21 -8.23 8.40 0.06
CA PHE A 21 -7.44 9.64 0.00
C PHE A 21 -8.24 10.81 -0.59
N THR A 22 -9.47 11.01 -0.12
CA THR A 22 -10.37 12.08 -0.59
C THR A 22 -9.98 13.48 -0.10
N LYS A 23 -9.33 13.57 1.06
CA LYS A 23 -8.87 14.83 1.66
C LYS A 23 -7.34 14.93 1.61
N PRO A 24 -6.76 16.14 1.49
CA PRO A 24 -5.31 16.33 1.60
C PRO A 24 -4.75 15.69 2.86
N LEU A 25 -3.62 15.00 2.73
CA LEU A 25 -2.92 14.39 3.87
C LEU A 25 -1.80 15.31 4.36
N PRO A 26 -1.59 15.42 5.68
CA PRO A 26 -0.52 16.25 6.22
C PRO A 26 0.85 15.70 5.79
N ASN A 27 1.74 16.61 5.40
CA ASN A 27 3.13 16.32 5.00
C ASN A 27 3.27 15.40 3.77
N VAL A 28 2.21 15.22 2.98
CA VAL A 28 2.22 14.47 1.72
C VAL A 28 1.92 15.43 0.56
N LEU A 29 2.82 15.47 -0.42
CA LEU A 29 2.64 16.28 -1.63
C LEU A 29 1.49 15.75 -2.49
N CYS A 30 0.81 16.66 -3.22
CA CYS A 30 -0.31 16.31 -4.11
C CYS A 30 0.02 15.20 -5.11
N ILE A 31 1.25 15.17 -5.65
CA ILE A 31 1.67 14.14 -6.61
C ILE A 31 1.55 12.73 -6.03
N PHE A 32 1.85 12.51 -4.75
CA PHE A 32 1.68 11.19 -4.14
C PHE A 32 0.19 10.83 -4.06
N MET A 33 -0.67 11.80 -3.76
CA MET A 33 -2.11 11.56 -3.72
C MET A 33 -2.68 11.24 -5.11
N GLU A 34 -2.19 11.89 -6.17
CA GLU A 34 -2.60 11.62 -7.55
C GLU A 34 -2.32 10.17 -7.94
N TYR A 35 -1.11 9.67 -7.67
CA TYR A 35 -0.75 8.26 -7.90
C TYR A 35 -1.53 7.32 -6.97
N ALA A 36 -1.66 7.67 -5.69
CA ALA A 36 -2.34 6.82 -4.71
C ALA A 36 -3.83 6.62 -5.01
N ARG A 37 -4.47 7.54 -5.73
CA ARG A 37 -5.88 7.49 -6.14
C ARG A 37 -6.15 6.70 -7.42
N GLN A 38 -5.13 6.21 -8.11
CA GLN A 38 -5.32 5.40 -9.32
C GLN A 38 -5.87 4.03 -8.95
N ASP A 39 -6.93 3.58 -9.62
CA ASP A 39 -7.51 2.26 -9.36
C ASP A 39 -6.58 1.15 -9.86
N PHE A 40 -6.63 -0.02 -9.22
CA PHE A 40 -5.81 -1.17 -9.63
C PHE A 40 -6.64 -2.44 -9.79
N PRO A 41 -6.29 -3.30 -10.77
CA PRO A 41 -6.96 -4.58 -10.97
C PRO A 41 -6.43 -5.66 -10.01
N LEU A 42 -7.33 -6.48 -9.49
CA LEU A 42 -6.98 -7.69 -8.75
C LEU A 42 -7.13 -8.98 -9.58
N CYS A 43 -6.39 -10.02 -9.21
CA CYS A 43 -6.55 -11.38 -9.73
C CYS A 43 -6.48 -12.39 -8.59
N PHE A 44 -7.58 -13.10 -8.33
CA PHE A 44 -7.66 -14.10 -7.26
C PHE A 44 -7.17 -15.51 -7.66
N ARG A 45 -6.59 -15.67 -8.86
CA ARG A 45 -6.00 -16.94 -9.30
C ARG A 45 -4.59 -17.10 -8.75
N SER A 46 -4.13 -18.36 -8.65
CA SER A 46 -2.84 -18.72 -8.03
C SER A 46 -1.69 -17.83 -8.49
N VAL A 47 -1.05 -17.22 -7.51
CA VAL A 47 0.11 -16.32 -7.65
C VAL A 47 1.28 -17.12 -8.23
N VAL A 48 2.00 -16.57 -9.21
CA VAL A 48 3.29 -17.13 -9.63
C VAL A 48 4.25 -17.08 -8.44
N ALA A 49 4.92 -18.21 -8.15
CA ALA A 49 5.73 -18.44 -6.94
C ALA A 49 6.81 -17.38 -6.68
N GLU A 50 7.18 -16.59 -7.68
CA GLU A 50 8.12 -15.48 -7.59
C GLU A 50 7.45 -14.18 -8.06
N SER A 51 6.57 -13.61 -7.23
CA SER A 51 6.03 -12.28 -7.50
C SER A 51 7.06 -11.21 -7.16
N PRO A 52 7.33 -10.25 -8.07
CA PRO A 52 8.43 -9.32 -7.89
C PRO A 52 8.09 -8.30 -6.79
N ASN A 53 8.79 -8.43 -5.67
CA ASN A 53 8.96 -7.32 -4.74
C ASN A 53 9.73 -6.23 -5.50
N LEU A 54 9.02 -5.22 -6.01
CA LEU A 54 9.56 -4.08 -6.75
C LEU A 54 10.46 -3.18 -5.87
N GLY A 55 10.89 -3.67 -4.70
CA GLY A 55 11.63 -2.93 -3.69
C GLY A 55 10.73 -2.03 -2.85
N LEU A 56 9.43 -2.31 -2.74
CA LEU A 56 8.48 -1.44 -2.03
C LEU A 56 8.43 -1.70 -0.52
N TRP A 57 8.79 -2.90 -0.06
CA TRP A 57 8.53 -3.33 1.33
C TRP A 57 9.75 -3.34 2.23
N THR A 58 10.94 -3.13 1.67
CA THR A 58 12.19 -3.24 2.42
C THR A 58 13.07 -2.04 2.11
N HIS A 59 13.58 -1.40 3.16
CA HIS A 59 14.61 -0.37 3.05
C HIS A 59 15.76 -0.90 2.16
N PRO A 60 16.30 -0.12 1.21
CA PRO A 60 16.13 1.33 1.02
C PRO A 60 14.93 1.78 0.15
N TYR A 61 13.95 0.92 -0.08
CA TYR A 61 12.77 1.19 -0.91
C TYR A 61 13.07 1.49 -2.40
N THR A 62 14.27 1.16 -2.87
CA THR A 62 14.72 1.39 -4.25
C THR A 62 13.99 0.47 -5.21
N PHE A 63 13.55 1.02 -6.35
CA PHE A 63 12.97 0.23 -7.44
C PHE A 63 13.87 -0.94 -7.85
N LYS A 64 13.30 -2.14 -7.86
CA LYS A 64 13.96 -3.37 -8.35
C LYS A 64 13.18 -3.95 -9.50
N ALA A 65 13.66 -3.71 -10.71
CA ALA A 65 13.12 -4.38 -11.89
C ALA A 65 13.43 -5.89 -11.79
N PRO A 66 12.48 -6.76 -12.14
CA PRO A 66 12.74 -8.19 -12.33
C PRO A 66 13.78 -8.36 -13.45
N ASN A 67 14.73 -9.29 -13.27
CA ASN A 67 15.75 -9.58 -14.29
C ASN A 67 15.21 -10.29 -15.55
N ASN A 68 13.92 -10.60 -15.58
CA ASN A 68 13.28 -11.35 -16.65
C ASN A 68 12.69 -10.40 -17.70
N THR A 69 13.01 -10.64 -18.97
CA THR A 69 12.31 -10.02 -20.10
C THR A 69 11.01 -10.76 -20.37
N TRP A 70 9.88 -10.13 -20.06
CA TRP A 70 8.56 -10.70 -20.35
C TRP A 70 8.05 -10.25 -21.72
N SER A 71 7.45 -11.19 -22.47
CA SER A 71 6.62 -10.82 -23.62
C SER A 71 5.44 -9.96 -23.14
N LEU A 72 4.88 -9.10 -24.02
CA LEU A 72 3.74 -8.24 -23.68
C LEU A 72 2.54 -9.03 -23.11
N ARG A 73 2.29 -10.23 -23.64
CA ARG A 73 1.20 -11.11 -23.16
C ARG A 73 1.45 -11.60 -21.73
N VAL A 74 2.70 -11.96 -21.40
CA VAL A 74 3.08 -12.37 -20.05
C VAL A 74 3.02 -11.17 -19.11
N LEU A 75 3.52 -10.01 -19.55
CA LEU A 75 3.47 -8.77 -18.78
C LEU A 75 2.04 -8.42 -18.35
N HIS A 76 1.06 -8.46 -19.26
CA HIS A 76 -0.36 -8.24 -18.90
C HIS A 76 -0.88 -9.20 -17.82
N GLY A 77 -0.51 -10.48 -17.88
CA GLY A 77 -0.89 -11.46 -16.85
C GLY A 77 -0.19 -11.21 -15.51
N VAL A 78 1.07 -10.78 -15.56
CA VAL A 78 1.91 -10.51 -14.40
C VAL A 78 1.50 -9.21 -13.70
N VAL A 79 1.11 -8.16 -14.42
CA VAL A 79 0.67 -6.88 -13.86
C VAL A 79 -0.40 -7.07 -12.78
N LYS A 80 -1.48 -7.82 -13.08
CA LYS A 80 -2.54 -8.09 -12.11
C LYS A 80 -2.05 -8.86 -10.88
N GLN A 81 -1.10 -9.77 -11.06
CA GLN A 81 -0.49 -10.52 -9.97
C GLN A 81 0.38 -9.62 -9.09
N ILE A 82 1.11 -8.68 -9.70
CA ILE A 82 1.89 -7.69 -8.95
C ILE A 82 0.96 -6.83 -8.10
N HIS A 83 -0.10 -6.23 -8.66
CA HIS A 83 -1.06 -5.46 -7.86
C HIS A 83 -1.67 -6.31 -6.73
N THR A 84 -2.01 -7.57 -7.01
CA THR A 84 -2.54 -8.49 -5.99
C THR A 84 -1.52 -8.76 -4.88
N PHE A 85 -0.25 -8.97 -5.23
CA PHE A 85 0.83 -9.14 -4.25
C PHE A 85 1.01 -7.88 -3.40
N GLN A 86 1.12 -6.70 -4.02
CA GLN A 86 1.30 -5.44 -3.30
C GLN A 86 0.11 -5.15 -2.37
N TRP A 87 -1.12 -5.44 -2.83
CA TRP A 87 -2.32 -5.31 -2.02
C TRP A 87 -2.30 -6.25 -0.81
N ASN A 88 -2.00 -7.54 -1.03
CA ASN A 88 -1.93 -8.52 0.06
C ASN A 88 -0.89 -8.12 1.10
N GLU A 89 0.27 -7.64 0.66
CA GLU A 89 1.35 -7.21 1.55
C GLU A 89 0.98 -5.93 2.31
N LEU A 90 0.30 -4.96 1.67
CA LEU A 90 -0.25 -3.79 2.36
C LEU A 90 -1.22 -4.19 3.47
N VAL A 91 -2.16 -5.09 3.17
CA VAL A 91 -3.14 -5.57 4.14
C VAL A 91 -2.45 -6.32 5.27
N ARG A 92 -1.49 -7.18 4.95
CA ARG A 92 -0.73 -7.97 5.94
C ARG A 92 0.03 -7.05 6.90
N GLN A 93 0.79 -6.10 6.37
CA GLN A 93 1.55 -5.11 7.15
C GLN A 93 0.63 -4.23 7.99
N GLY A 94 -0.47 -3.72 7.42
CA GLY A 94 -1.44 -2.93 8.17
C GLY A 94 -2.10 -3.69 9.33
N GLN A 95 -2.39 -4.98 9.14
CA GLN A 95 -2.90 -5.83 10.22
C GLN A 95 -1.85 -6.08 11.31
N GLU A 96 -0.63 -6.44 10.95
CA GLU A 96 0.49 -6.63 11.88
C GLU A 96 0.71 -5.36 12.71
N GLN A 97 0.77 -4.21 12.04
CA GLN A 97 0.91 -2.90 12.67
C GLN A 97 -0.23 -2.57 13.64
N TYR A 98 -1.49 -2.78 13.24
CA TYR A 98 -2.66 -2.55 14.07
C TYR A 98 -2.65 -3.43 15.33
N TYR A 99 -2.43 -4.75 15.20
CA TYR A 99 -2.54 -5.69 16.31
C TYR A 99 -1.32 -5.70 17.23
N GLU A 100 -0.12 -5.43 16.70
CA GLU A 100 1.13 -5.68 17.43
C GLU A 100 1.84 -4.42 17.91
N SER A 101 1.63 -3.27 17.26
CA SER A 101 2.46 -2.08 17.51
C SER A 101 1.64 -0.83 17.83
N TRP A 102 0.60 -0.55 17.05
CA TRP A 102 -0.03 0.78 17.07
C TRP A 102 -1.11 0.93 18.13
N ARG A 103 -1.58 -0.16 18.73
CA ARG A 103 -2.47 -0.11 19.88
C ARG A 103 -1.77 0.05 21.23
N ASP A 104 -0.44 -0.04 21.27
CA ASP A 104 0.35 0.14 22.48
C ASP A 104 0.71 1.62 22.71
N ASP A 105 -0.04 2.30 23.59
CA ASP A 105 0.23 3.69 23.96
C ASP A 105 1.60 3.88 24.63
N THR A 106 2.13 2.86 25.33
CA THR A 106 3.40 3.00 26.07
C THR A 106 4.61 3.19 25.17
N ARG A 107 4.49 2.75 23.91
CA ARG A 107 5.54 2.84 22.88
C ARG A 107 5.21 3.83 21.78
N TRP A 108 4.08 4.54 21.89
CA TRP A 108 3.55 5.35 20.81
C TRP A 108 4.55 6.38 20.26
N ASP A 109 5.26 7.10 21.12
CA ASP A 109 6.21 8.13 20.66
C ASP A 109 7.34 7.55 19.81
N ALA A 110 7.88 6.39 20.22
CA ALA A 110 8.91 5.69 19.46
C ALA A 110 8.37 5.13 18.14
N SER A 111 7.19 4.51 18.17
CA SER A 111 6.51 3.99 16.97
C SER A 111 6.19 5.11 15.98
N ALA A 112 5.70 6.25 16.46
CA ALA A 112 5.38 7.42 15.65
C ALA A 112 6.63 8.07 15.06
N ALA A 113 7.74 8.13 15.81
CA ALA A 113 9.02 8.62 15.30
C ALA A 113 9.56 7.71 14.18
N GLY A 114 9.57 6.39 14.38
CA GLY A 114 10.01 5.42 13.37
C GLY A 114 9.15 5.46 12.10
N ALA A 115 7.82 5.57 12.25
CA ALA A 115 6.91 5.69 11.12
C ALA A 115 7.09 7.01 10.34
N ARG A 116 7.40 8.12 11.02
CA ARG A 116 7.73 9.39 10.34
C ARG A 116 9.05 9.30 9.58
N GLU A 117 10.05 8.64 10.15
CA GLU A 117 11.33 8.38 9.48
C GLU A 117 11.14 7.50 8.24
N GLU A 118 10.37 6.42 8.37
CA GLU A 118 9.98 5.56 7.26
C GLU A 118 9.27 6.34 6.15
N LEU A 119 8.32 7.21 6.50
CA LEU A 119 7.62 8.06 5.54
C LEU A 119 8.60 8.93 4.75
N CYS A 120 9.56 9.57 5.44
CA CYS A 120 10.61 10.36 4.82
C CYS A 120 11.47 9.53 3.85
N MET A 121 11.91 8.35 4.27
CA MET A 121 12.72 7.45 3.44
C MET A 121 11.97 6.97 2.19
N ARG A 122 10.70 6.59 2.32
CA ARG A 122 9.85 6.17 1.19
C ARG A 122 9.63 7.30 0.21
N MET A 123 9.33 8.51 0.70
CA MET A 123 9.18 9.69 -0.16
C MET A 123 10.48 10.03 -0.90
N ALA A 124 11.63 9.92 -0.25
CA ALA A 124 12.93 10.15 -0.87
C ALA A 124 13.23 9.11 -1.96
N ALA A 125 13.03 7.82 -1.68
CA ALA A 125 13.23 6.75 -2.64
C ALA A 125 12.30 6.89 -3.86
N TRP A 126 11.02 7.18 -3.62
CA TRP A 126 10.04 7.41 -4.68
C TRP A 126 10.46 8.57 -5.60
N ARG A 127 10.86 9.70 -5.02
CA ARG A 127 11.30 10.88 -5.80
C ARG A 127 12.54 10.55 -6.63
N SER A 128 13.53 9.91 -6.03
CA SER A 128 14.78 9.52 -6.70
C SER A 128 14.55 8.55 -7.87
N ALA A 129 13.57 7.66 -7.77
CA ALA A 129 13.22 6.74 -8.84
C ALA A 129 12.31 7.36 -9.92
N SER A 130 11.48 8.35 -9.56
CA SER A 130 10.35 8.81 -10.37
C SER A 130 10.67 9.27 -11.79
N GLU A 131 11.82 9.91 -12.01
CA GLU A 131 12.23 10.36 -13.35
C GLU A 131 12.74 9.20 -14.21
N ASN A 132 13.38 8.21 -13.58
CA ASN A 132 14.05 7.10 -14.28
C ASN A 132 13.12 5.96 -14.64
N VAL A 133 12.05 5.76 -13.86
CA VAL A 133 11.17 4.59 -14.01
C VAL A 133 9.83 4.92 -14.68
N ARG A 134 9.48 6.20 -14.83
CA ARG A 134 8.20 6.63 -15.42
C ARG A 134 8.09 6.21 -16.88
N GLY A 135 6.92 5.73 -17.28
CA GLY A 135 6.63 5.26 -18.63
C GLY A 135 7.08 3.82 -18.89
N ASN A 136 7.75 3.18 -17.91
CA ASN A 136 7.93 1.75 -17.88
C ASN A 136 6.78 1.13 -17.07
N VAL A 137 6.11 0.10 -17.60
CA VAL A 137 4.96 -0.55 -16.93
C VAL A 137 5.25 -0.94 -15.47
N LEU A 138 6.41 -1.52 -15.17
CA LEU A 138 6.77 -1.93 -13.81
C LEU A 138 7.19 -0.74 -12.95
N GLY A 139 7.83 0.25 -13.57
CA GLY A 139 8.14 1.53 -12.94
C GLY A 139 6.88 2.30 -12.54
N ASP A 140 5.88 2.34 -13.40
CA ASP A 140 4.59 2.99 -13.13
C ASP A 140 3.86 2.28 -11.98
N ILE A 141 3.86 0.94 -11.95
CA ILE A 141 3.31 0.16 -10.81
C ILE A 141 4.09 0.45 -9.52
N TYR A 142 5.42 0.55 -9.58
CA TYR A 142 6.24 0.94 -8.42
C TYR A 142 5.87 2.33 -7.91
N LEU A 143 5.70 3.31 -8.81
CA LEU A 143 5.31 4.66 -8.43
C LEU A 143 3.90 4.70 -7.84
N GLU A 144 2.96 4.00 -8.46
CA GLU A 144 1.58 3.89 -7.97
C GLU A 144 1.53 3.32 -6.55
N TRP A 145 2.10 2.12 -6.34
CA TRP A 145 2.06 1.46 -5.03
C TRP A 145 2.92 2.16 -4.00
N GLY A 146 4.08 2.70 -4.38
CA GLY A 146 4.90 3.51 -3.48
C GLY A 146 4.11 4.70 -2.92
N ALA A 147 3.34 5.36 -3.78
CA ALA A 147 2.48 6.46 -3.38
C ALA A 147 1.30 6.00 -2.50
N LYS A 148 0.67 4.85 -2.81
CA LYS A 148 -0.37 4.24 -1.95
C LYS A 148 0.14 3.94 -0.55
N ILE A 149 1.33 3.35 -0.44
CA ILE A 149 1.94 3.01 0.87
C ILE A 149 2.27 4.28 1.66
N ILE A 150 2.87 5.28 1.02
CA ILE A 150 3.16 6.60 1.63
C ILE A 150 1.87 7.23 2.17
N CYS A 151 0.81 7.27 1.35
CA CYS A 151 -0.47 7.85 1.76
C CYS A 151 -1.17 7.02 2.85
N CYS A 152 -1.04 5.69 2.81
CA CYS A 152 -1.55 4.78 3.84
C CYS A 152 -0.91 5.10 5.19
N LEU A 153 0.42 5.06 5.26
CA LEU A 153 1.19 5.32 6.49
C LEU A 153 0.92 6.72 7.05
N SER A 154 0.90 7.75 6.19
CA SER A 154 0.59 9.13 6.59
C SER A 154 -0.83 9.26 7.17
N LYS A 155 -1.82 8.65 6.51
CA LYS A 155 -3.21 8.69 6.99
C LYS A 155 -3.39 7.94 8.30
N GLU A 156 -2.78 6.77 8.45
CA GLU A 156 -2.83 6.03 9.71
C GLU A 156 -2.17 6.85 10.83
N LEU A 157 -1.01 7.45 10.59
CA LEU A 157 -0.35 8.32 11.55
C LEU A 157 -1.27 9.46 11.99
N ASP A 158 -1.94 10.14 11.05
CA ASP A 158 -2.87 11.23 11.34
C ASP A 158 -4.05 10.77 12.21
N VAL A 159 -4.63 9.61 11.91
CA VAL A 159 -5.70 9.02 12.72
C VAL A 159 -5.17 8.70 14.12
N ARG A 160 -4.03 8.02 14.21
CA ARG A 160 -3.50 7.57 15.50
C ARG A 160 -2.99 8.71 16.39
N CYS A 161 -2.56 9.82 15.81
CA CYS A 161 -2.26 11.06 16.54
C CYS A 161 -3.48 11.62 17.29
N LYS A 162 -4.72 11.26 16.92
CA LYS A 162 -5.95 11.66 17.62
C LYS A 162 -6.25 10.78 18.84
N GLY A 163 -5.47 9.72 19.06
CA GLY A 163 -5.61 8.78 20.17
C GLY A 163 -5.89 7.35 19.72
N VAL A 164 -5.66 6.38 20.61
CA VAL A 164 -5.87 4.95 20.32
C VAL A 164 -7.34 4.63 20.03
N SER A 165 -8.27 5.26 20.76
CA SER A 165 -9.72 5.05 20.55
C SER A 165 -10.16 5.45 19.14
N ALA A 166 -9.67 6.58 18.62
CA ALA A 166 -9.98 7.02 17.26
C ALA A 166 -9.44 6.05 16.20
N TYR A 167 -8.28 5.43 16.46
CA TYR A 167 -7.69 4.43 15.59
C TYR A 167 -8.47 3.10 15.62
N ASP A 168 -8.92 2.67 16.81
CA ASP A 168 -9.76 1.49 16.97
C ASP A 168 -11.15 1.66 16.33
N GLU A 169 -11.76 2.83 16.48
CA GLU A 169 -13.04 3.17 15.82
C GLU A 169 -12.92 3.13 14.29
N GLU A 170 -11.88 3.76 13.71
CA GLU A 170 -11.66 3.72 12.26
C GLU A 170 -11.36 2.30 11.78
N HIS A 171 -10.66 1.47 12.56
CA HIS A 171 -10.45 0.06 12.21
C HIS A 171 -11.76 -0.74 12.26
N HIS A 172 -12.56 -0.55 13.31
CA HIS A 172 -13.85 -1.22 13.47
C HIS A 172 -14.79 -0.90 12.31
N ASP A 173 -14.83 0.37 11.89
CA ASP A 173 -15.63 0.86 10.78
C ASP A 173 -15.09 0.49 9.39
N GLY A 174 -13.95 -0.20 9.30
CA GLY A 174 -13.32 -0.55 8.02
C GLY A 174 -12.77 0.67 7.27
N LYS A 175 -12.46 1.76 7.99
CA LYS A 175 -12.08 3.05 7.43
C LYS A 175 -10.57 3.28 7.39
N LEU A 176 -9.76 2.40 7.99
CA LEU A 176 -8.31 2.48 7.82
C LEU A 176 -7.92 2.25 6.34
N PRO A 177 -6.90 2.95 5.83
CA PRO A 177 -6.55 2.90 4.42
C PRO A 177 -6.21 1.48 3.92
N PHE A 178 -5.58 0.63 4.73
CA PHE A 178 -5.31 -0.77 4.35
C PHE A 178 -6.58 -1.64 4.24
N GLN A 179 -7.71 -1.23 4.83
CA GLN A 179 -8.98 -1.97 4.80
C GLN A 179 -9.86 -1.61 3.58
N ARG A 180 -9.66 -0.43 2.99
CA ARG A 180 -10.53 0.13 1.95
C ARG A 180 -9.76 0.82 0.81
N MET A 181 -8.75 0.14 0.28
CA MET A 181 -8.00 0.65 -0.87
C MET A 181 -8.86 0.58 -2.16
N ASN A 182 -8.58 1.46 -3.12
CA ASN A 182 -9.39 1.62 -4.34
C ASN A 182 -9.19 0.50 -5.38
N MET A 183 -9.72 -0.66 -5.04
CA MET A 183 -9.75 -1.85 -5.88
C MET A 183 -10.83 -1.72 -6.96
N ARG A 184 -10.53 -2.23 -8.15
CA ARG A 184 -11.47 -2.34 -9.27
C ARG A 184 -11.45 -3.74 -9.91
#